data_AF-A0A7H8PTH8-F1
#
_entry.id   AF-A0A7H8PTH8-F1
#
_cell.length_a   1.000
_cell.length_b   1.000
_cell.length_c   1.000
_cell.angle_alpha   90.00
_cell.angle_beta   90.00
_cell.angle_gamma   90.00
#
_symmetry.space_group_name_H-M   'P 1'
#
loop_
_entity.id
_entity.type
_entity.pdbx_description
1 polymer ?
#
loop_
_entity_poly.entity_id
_entity_poly.type
_entity_poly.pdbx_seq_one_letter_code
_entity_poly.pdbx_strand_id
1 'polypeptide(L)'
;MSDFRVWECQICGWIYDEAKGSPDDGIPPGTRWEDIPDDWACPECGATKDEFVMLAAVASKEPAQADTSATTSATTPAATADSAPHAAASRIWECMVCGWVYDEARGAPEEGIPAGTRWEDIPDDWTCPECGVGKEDFDMVLVQEASAEAEHATAAPQPAPLDDTDPLVIIGTGLAGYHLAKEFRKLDQRTPLVLISADDGTFYSKPLLSASLAHGKTPQQLATASAESMARELNAEVLVHTHVTDVDRSARVLNTVSDSGGIQAELRYGRLVFATGAHCAPLPAIEGDGLSRLFRVNSLGDYHRFRTALANRKRVLLIGAGLIGCEFANDLIQAGYQVDITDLQPWPLANLLPEAAGRDIQQSLEQAGARFHLGAGVTHLERTPAGIRATLANGDTVEADIALAALGLKPNTGLADTAGVAVNRGIVTDRQLQTSDANIYALGDCAEVDGHSLYYVAPLTQSARALAQTLTGTPTPVQYGCLPVAVKTTLRPTVVCPPRPGCDGEWKVSTSADGVKGEFLDSAGNLLGFALTGSAIAERDALSRQCAPLMSD
;
A
#
# COMPACT_ATOMS: atom_id res chain seq x y z
N MET A 1 15.63 45.35 -8.57
CA MET A 1 16.09 44.29 -7.65
C MET A 1 15.61 43.00 -8.28
N SER A 2 16.51 42.08 -8.59
CA SER A 2 16.17 40.85 -9.32
C SER A 2 15.41 39.89 -8.41
N ASP A 3 14.24 39.45 -8.84
CA ASP A 3 13.46 38.44 -8.13
C ASP A 3 14.21 37.11 -8.09
N PHE A 4 14.26 36.47 -6.92
CA PHE A 4 14.78 35.12 -6.74
C PHE A 4 13.78 34.10 -7.29
N ARG A 5 14.28 33.02 -7.89
CA ARG A 5 13.45 31.98 -8.51
C ARG A 5 13.37 30.73 -7.65
N VAL A 6 12.27 30.01 -7.83
CA VAL A 6 12.06 28.70 -7.23
C VAL A 6 12.04 27.65 -8.32
N TRP A 7 12.76 26.56 -8.09
CA TRP A 7 12.92 25.45 -9.02
C TRP A 7 12.45 24.16 -8.36
N GLU A 8 11.73 23.33 -9.10
CA GLU A 8 11.23 22.05 -8.64
C GLU A 8 11.87 20.90 -9.41
N CYS A 9 12.41 19.95 -8.66
CA CYS A 9 12.88 18.68 -9.19
C CYS A 9 11.70 17.88 -9.77
N GLN A 10 11.70 17.62 -11.07
CA GLN A 10 10.63 16.87 -11.72
C GLN A 10 10.61 15.38 -11.35
N ILE A 11 11.66 14.90 -10.66
CA ILE A 11 11.80 13.51 -10.23
C ILE A 11 11.19 13.26 -8.84
N CYS A 12 11.30 14.22 -7.91
CA CYS A 12 10.88 14.02 -6.52
C CYS A 12 10.09 15.19 -5.90
N GLY A 13 9.89 16.29 -6.62
CA GLY A 13 9.21 17.48 -6.12
C GLY A 13 10.04 18.34 -5.16
N TRP A 14 11.32 18.00 -4.93
CA TRP A 14 12.19 18.80 -4.06
C TRP A 14 12.39 20.20 -4.63
N ILE A 15 12.29 21.20 -3.75
CA ILE A 15 12.25 22.61 -4.10
C ILE A 15 13.58 23.27 -3.79
N TYR A 16 14.24 23.78 -4.82
CA TYR A 16 15.34 24.71 -4.68
C TYR A 16 14.83 26.15 -4.72
N ASP A 17 14.93 26.86 -3.60
CA ASP A 17 14.63 28.29 -3.49
C ASP A 17 15.95 29.08 -3.50
N GLU A 18 16.19 29.88 -4.54
CA GLU A 18 17.43 30.67 -4.66
C GLU A 18 17.65 31.61 -3.46
N ALA A 19 16.58 32.09 -2.80
CA ALA A 19 16.71 32.93 -1.62
C ALA A 19 17.22 32.17 -0.39
N LYS A 20 16.93 30.86 -0.32
CA LYS A 20 17.32 29.98 0.80
C LYS A 20 18.60 29.19 0.53
N GLY A 21 18.92 28.90 -0.73
CA GLY A 21 20.01 27.99 -1.10
C GLY A 21 19.75 26.56 -0.61
N SER A 22 20.81 25.74 -0.57
CA SER A 22 20.82 24.43 0.12
C SER A 22 22.10 24.30 0.97
N PRO A 23 22.13 24.89 2.18
CA PRO A 23 23.34 24.91 3.00
C PRO A 23 23.90 23.54 3.34
N ASP A 24 23.01 22.54 3.53
CA ASP A 24 23.38 21.16 3.84
C ASP A 24 24.09 20.46 2.67
N ASP A 25 23.88 20.96 1.45
CA ASP A 25 24.54 20.49 0.22
C ASP A 25 25.63 21.46 -0.27
N GLY A 26 26.07 22.37 0.60
CA GLY A 26 27.15 23.31 0.29
C GLY A 26 26.76 24.46 -0.64
N ILE A 27 25.46 24.72 -0.84
CA ILE A 27 24.93 25.82 -1.66
C ILE A 27 24.43 26.95 -0.75
N PRO A 28 25.13 28.09 -0.64
CA PRO A 28 24.73 29.18 0.26
C PRO A 28 23.39 29.84 -0.12
N PRO A 29 22.65 30.43 0.84
CA PRO A 29 21.49 31.27 0.54
C PRO A 29 21.82 32.41 -0.42
N GLY A 30 20.94 32.67 -1.38
CA GLY A 30 21.14 33.67 -2.43
C GLY A 30 21.88 33.17 -3.67
N THR A 31 22.28 31.90 -3.73
CA THR A 31 22.90 31.30 -4.92
C THR A 31 21.85 31.12 -6.02
N ARG A 32 22.08 31.72 -7.20
CA ARG A 32 21.16 31.58 -8.33
C ARG A 32 21.26 30.19 -8.94
N TRP A 33 20.19 29.71 -9.57
CA TRP A 33 20.19 28.42 -10.25
C TRP A 33 21.29 28.29 -11.31
N GLU A 34 21.53 29.37 -12.06
CA GLU A 34 22.61 29.43 -13.05
C GLU A 34 24.01 29.26 -12.45
N ASP A 35 24.19 29.59 -11.16
CA ASP A 35 25.47 29.52 -10.45
C ASP A 35 25.70 28.19 -9.70
N ILE A 36 24.70 27.31 -9.63
CA ILE A 36 24.87 25.95 -9.08
C ILE A 36 25.79 25.13 -10.01
N PRO A 37 26.77 24.37 -9.51
CA PRO A 37 27.61 23.50 -10.35
C PRO A 37 26.80 22.53 -11.23
N ASP A 38 27.25 22.26 -12.45
CA ASP A 38 26.52 21.36 -13.39
C ASP A 38 26.54 19.88 -12.94
N ASP A 39 27.49 19.50 -12.09
CA ASP A 39 27.60 18.18 -11.47
C ASP A 39 26.84 18.06 -10.15
N TRP A 40 26.20 19.14 -9.69
CA TRP A 40 25.31 19.12 -8.55
C TRP A 40 24.03 18.35 -8.91
N ALA A 41 23.57 17.52 -7.98
CA ALA A 41 22.39 16.68 -8.13
C ALA A 41 21.41 16.95 -6.99
N CYS A 42 20.12 16.74 -7.27
CA CYS A 42 19.06 16.87 -6.27
C CYS A 42 19.42 16.05 -5.02
N PRO A 43 19.41 16.66 -3.82
CA PRO A 43 19.83 15.97 -2.60
C PRO A 43 18.88 14.83 -2.20
N GLU A 44 17.64 14.88 -2.66
CA GLU A 44 16.62 13.86 -2.37
C GLU A 44 16.67 12.65 -3.31
N CYS A 45 16.96 12.85 -4.60
CA CYS A 45 16.81 11.78 -5.60
C CYS A 45 17.98 11.62 -6.57
N GLY A 46 19.00 12.48 -6.49
CA GLY A 46 20.15 12.45 -7.40
C GLY A 46 19.83 12.89 -8.82
N ALA A 47 18.67 13.49 -9.06
CA ALA A 47 18.29 14.10 -10.35
C ALA A 47 19.30 15.16 -10.77
N THR A 48 19.64 15.19 -12.05
CA THR A 48 20.57 16.19 -12.58
C THR A 48 19.89 17.54 -12.75
N LYS A 49 20.69 18.61 -12.83
CA LYS A 49 20.21 20.00 -12.89
C LYS A 49 19.26 20.29 -14.07
N ASP A 50 19.35 19.54 -15.16
CA ASP A 50 18.42 19.63 -16.31
C ASP A 50 17.03 19.05 -16.04
N GLU A 51 16.85 18.28 -14.96
CA GLU A 51 15.58 17.69 -14.54
C GLU A 51 14.76 18.61 -13.60
N PHE A 52 15.11 19.90 -13.53
CA PHE A 52 14.40 20.90 -12.74
C PHE A 52 13.68 21.91 -13.63
N VAL A 53 12.47 22.30 -13.22
CA VAL A 53 11.69 23.36 -13.88
C VAL A 53 11.49 24.54 -12.95
N MET A 54 11.50 25.75 -13.51
CA MET A 54 11.23 26.98 -12.76
C MET A 54 9.73 27.12 -12.52
N LEU A 55 9.34 27.23 -11.25
CA LEU A 55 7.93 27.35 -10.84
C LEU A 55 7.43 28.79 -10.80
N ALA A 56 8.22 29.71 -10.24
CA ALA A 56 7.86 31.12 -10.11
C ALA A 56 9.05 32.01 -9.76
N ALA A 57 8.90 33.32 -9.97
CA ALA A 57 9.72 34.37 -9.37
C ALA A 57 9.09 34.83 -8.05
N VAL A 58 9.85 34.86 -6.96
CA VAL A 58 9.38 35.23 -5.62
C VAL A 58 9.68 36.71 -5.37
N ALA A 59 8.63 37.53 -5.29
CA ALA A 59 8.71 38.90 -4.82
C ALA A 59 8.58 38.94 -3.28
N SER A 60 9.48 39.66 -2.60
CA SER A 60 9.42 39.93 -1.16
C SER A 60 8.18 40.77 -0.80
N LYS A 61 7.38 40.29 0.17
CA LYS A 61 6.00 40.75 0.50
C LYS A 61 5.94 41.75 1.66
N GLU A 62 5.03 42.73 1.58
CA GLU A 62 4.05 43.11 2.63
C GLU A 62 2.91 44.01 2.05
N PRO A 63 1.75 44.21 2.70
CA PRO A 63 0.43 43.88 2.13
C PRO A 63 -0.50 45.08 1.86
N ALA A 64 -1.44 44.95 0.90
CA ALA A 64 -2.67 45.75 0.87
C ALA A 64 -3.79 45.15 -0.01
N GLN A 65 -4.94 44.94 0.64
CA GLN A 65 -6.34 45.25 0.31
C GLN A 65 -6.95 44.99 -1.08
N ALA A 66 -8.17 44.45 -0.98
CA ALA A 66 -9.15 44.16 -2.00
C ALA A 66 -9.63 45.39 -2.77
N ASP A 67 -9.99 45.19 -4.04
CA ASP A 67 -11.15 45.90 -4.59
C ASP A 67 -11.84 45.15 -5.72
N THR A 68 -13.14 45.39 -5.78
CA THR A 68 -14.17 44.78 -6.63
C THR A 68 -14.27 45.42 -8.01
N SER A 69 -14.65 44.65 -9.04
CA SER A 69 -15.58 45.14 -10.08
C SER A 69 -16.04 44.03 -11.03
N ALA A 70 -17.35 43.91 -11.16
CA ALA A 70 -18.07 43.05 -12.10
C ALA A 70 -18.14 43.66 -13.51
N THR A 71 -18.25 42.80 -14.53
CA THR A 71 -18.79 43.20 -15.85
C THR A 71 -19.68 42.09 -16.44
N THR A 72 -20.78 42.54 -17.01
CA THR A 72 -22.02 41.88 -17.44
C THR A 72 -22.00 41.30 -18.86
N SER A 73 -23.10 40.57 -19.16
CA SER A 73 -23.77 40.34 -20.47
C SER A 73 -23.41 39.02 -21.19
N ALA A 74 -24.30 38.30 -21.89
CA ALA A 74 -25.75 38.37 -22.10
C ALA A 74 -26.27 37.01 -22.63
N THR A 75 -27.56 36.78 -22.37
CA THR A 75 -28.46 35.66 -22.67
C THR A 75 -28.76 35.44 -24.17
N THR A 76 -29.09 34.20 -24.61
CA THR A 76 -30.40 33.72 -25.18
C THR A 76 -30.20 32.55 -26.19
N PRO A 77 -31.15 31.64 -26.52
CA PRO A 77 -32.32 31.05 -25.83
C PRO A 77 -32.28 29.50 -25.72
N ALA A 78 -33.22 28.96 -24.93
CA ALA A 78 -33.53 27.54 -24.76
C ALA A 78 -34.28 26.89 -25.94
N ALA A 79 -34.04 25.60 -26.16
CA ALA A 79 -34.90 24.71 -26.94
C ALA A 79 -35.14 23.41 -26.15
N THR A 80 -36.40 22.98 -26.11
CA THR A 80 -36.96 21.85 -25.37
C THR A 80 -36.75 20.51 -26.09
N ALA A 81 -36.43 19.42 -25.39
CA ALA A 81 -36.97 18.07 -25.68
C ALA A 81 -36.58 17.02 -24.62
N ASP A 82 -37.63 16.39 -24.08
CA ASP A 82 -37.83 15.00 -23.68
C ASP A 82 -36.79 14.19 -22.85
N SER A 83 -37.31 13.72 -21.73
CA SER A 83 -36.78 12.72 -20.81
C SER A 83 -36.67 11.31 -21.42
N ALA A 84 -35.50 10.68 -21.26
CA ALA A 84 -35.28 9.25 -21.39
C ALA A 84 -34.55 8.73 -20.11
N PRO A 85 -34.74 7.46 -19.72
CA PRO A 85 -34.45 6.98 -18.36
C PRO A 85 -32.94 6.90 -18.07
N HIS A 86 -32.57 7.20 -16.81
CA HIS A 86 -31.21 7.09 -16.29
C HIS A 86 -30.59 5.71 -16.58
N ALA A 87 -29.52 5.70 -17.38
CA ALA A 87 -28.60 4.57 -17.44
C ALA A 87 -27.84 4.50 -16.11
N ALA A 88 -27.89 3.35 -15.44
CA ALA A 88 -27.13 3.12 -14.22
C ALA A 88 -25.62 3.12 -14.54
N ALA A 89 -24.82 3.79 -13.69
CA ALA A 89 -23.37 3.77 -13.79
C ALA A 89 -22.85 2.34 -13.66
N SER A 90 -21.98 1.90 -14.58
CA SER A 90 -21.38 0.56 -14.55
C SER A 90 -20.09 0.59 -13.74
N ARG A 91 -19.92 -0.37 -12.83
CA ARG A 91 -18.72 -0.47 -12.00
C ARG A 91 -17.70 -1.39 -12.66
N ILE A 92 -16.43 -1.05 -12.46
CA ILE A 92 -15.29 -1.86 -12.86
C ILE A 92 -14.60 -2.34 -11.59
N TRP A 93 -14.43 -3.65 -11.49
CA TRP A 93 -13.78 -4.35 -10.40
C TRP A 93 -12.48 -4.94 -10.92
N GLU A 94 -11.43 -4.89 -10.11
CA GLU A 94 -10.14 -5.42 -10.46
C GLU A 94 -9.64 -6.37 -9.38
N CYS A 95 -9.16 -7.52 -9.80
CA CYS A 95 -8.49 -8.46 -8.94
C CYS A 95 -7.19 -7.83 -8.41
N MET A 96 -7.07 -7.69 -7.08
CA MET A 96 -5.87 -7.14 -6.45
C MET A 96 -4.64 -8.05 -6.55
N VAL A 97 -4.80 -9.27 -7.06
CA VAL A 97 -3.74 -10.29 -7.14
C VAL A 97 -3.13 -10.38 -8.54
N CYS A 98 -3.95 -10.44 -9.58
CA CYS A 98 -3.47 -10.60 -10.96
C CYS A 98 -3.82 -9.42 -11.89
N GLY A 99 -4.60 -8.45 -11.42
CA GLY A 99 -5.06 -7.35 -12.24
C GLY A 99 -6.16 -7.70 -13.23
N TRP A 100 -6.73 -8.91 -13.19
CA TRP A 100 -7.89 -9.28 -14.01
C TRP A 100 -9.07 -8.35 -13.71
N VAL A 101 -9.65 -7.78 -14.77
CA VAL A 101 -10.68 -6.75 -14.67
C VAL A 101 -12.05 -7.34 -15.02
N TYR A 102 -13.01 -7.14 -14.12
CA TYR A 102 -14.42 -7.35 -14.35
C TYR A 102 -15.15 -6.03 -14.58
N ASP A 103 -15.72 -5.86 -15.77
CA ASP A 103 -16.58 -4.73 -16.11
C ASP A 103 -18.05 -5.21 -16.09
N GLU A 104 -18.86 -4.68 -15.16
CA GLU A 104 -20.28 -5.05 -15.03
C GLU A 104 -21.04 -4.87 -16.35
N ALA A 105 -20.69 -3.86 -17.17
CA ALA A 105 -21.35 -3.62 -18.44
C ALA A 105 -21.02 -4.72 -19.47
N ARG A 106 -19.83 -5.34 -19.39
CA ARG A 106 -19.38 -6.38 -20.32
C ARG A 106 -19.69 -7.80 -19.82
N GLY A 107 -19.75 -7.98 -18.51
CA GLY A 107 -19.75 -9.30 -17.89
C GLY A 107 -18.45 -10.06 -18.19
N ALA A 108 -18.48 -11.38 -18.00
CA ALA A 108 -17.40 -12.29 -18.38
C ALA A 108 -18.00 -13.56 -19.02
N PRO A 109 -18.40 -13.52 -20.32
CA PRO A 109 -19.11 -14.62 -20.97
C PRO A 109 -18.33 -15.94 -21.01
N GLU A 110 -17.00 -15.88 -21.09
CA GLU A 110 -16.12 -17.06 -21.06
C GLU A 110 -16.19 -17.78 -19.70
N GLU A 111 -16.49 -17.04 -18.63
CA GLU A 111 -16.70 -17.53 -17.26
C GLU A 111 -18.18 -17.77 -16.94
N GLY A 112 -19.06 -17.69 -17.96
CA GLY A 112 -20.51 -17.87 -17.78
C GLY A 112 -21.23 -16.70 -17.12
N ILE A 113 -20.60 -15.52 -17.00
CA ILE A 113 -21.20 -14.31 -16.40
C ILE A 113 -21.73 -13.38 -17.52
N PRO A 114 -23.05 -13.18 -17.65
CA PRO A 114 -23.61 -12.32 -18.69
C PRO A 114 -23.27 -10.83 -18.51
N ALA A 115 -23.27 -10.09 -19.62
CA ALA A 115 -23.18 -8.62 -19.61
C ALA A 115 -24.31 -8.00 -18.78
N GLY A 116 -23.98 -6.97 -17.98
CA GLY A 116 -24.91 -6.30 -17.07
C GLY A 116 -25.08 -6.98 -15.71
N THR A 117 -24.41 -8.11 -15.45
CA THR A 117 -24.38 -8.72 -14.12
C THR A 117 -23.64 -7.78 -13.17
N ARG A 118 -24.24 -7.49 -12.01
CA ARG A 118 -23.58 -6.66 -11.00
C ARG A 118 -22.62 -7.50 -10.19
N TRP A 119 -21.58 -6.90 -9.64
CA TRP A 119 -20.62 -7.62 -8.79
C TRP A 119 -21.27 -8.24 -7.56
N GLU A 120 -22.27 -7.58 -7.00
CA GLU A 120 -23.10 -8.08 -5.90
C GLU A 120 -23.90 -9.35 -6.27
N ASP A 121 -24.20 -9.56 -7.55
CA ASP A 121 -24.96 -10.71 -8.04
C ASP A 121 -24.07 -11.89 -8.49
N ILE A 122 -22.75 -11.71 -8.57
CA ILE A 122 -21.82 -12.82 -8.82
C ILE A 122 -21.83 -13.75 -7.60
N PRO A 123 -21.93 -15.08 -7.75
CA PRO A 123 -21.87 -16.01 -6.62
C PRO A 123 -20.64 -15.84 -5.73
N ASP A 124 -20.78 -15.98 -4.41
CA ASP A 124 -19.67 -15.82 -3.46
C ASP A 124 -18.59 -16.91 -3.58
N ASP A 125 -18.90 -18.03 -4.22
CA ASP A 125 -17.96 -19.12 -4.54
C ASP A 125 -17.26 -18.96 -5.90
N TRP A 126 -17.55 -17.87 -6.62
CA TRP A 126 -16.82 -17.53 -7.85
C TRP A 126 -15.38 -17.14 -7.53
N THR A 127 -14.45 -17.56 -8.40
CA THR A 127 -13.02 -17.27 -8.26
C THR A 127 -12.46 -16.62 -9.52
N CYS A 128 -11.45 -15.78 -9.35
CA CYS A 128 -10.75 -15.14 -10.45
C CYS A 128 -10.19 -16.20 -11.41
N PRO A 129 -10.47 -16.12 -12.73
CA PRO A 129 -10.01 -17.14 -13.67
C PRO A 129 -8.49 -17.18 -13.87
N GLU A 130 -7.79 -16.08 -13.57
CA GLU A 130 -6.34 -16.00 -13.76
C GLU A 130 -5.53 -16.48 -12.56
N CYS A 131 -5.98 -16.21 -11.34
CA CYS A 131 -5.20 -16.53 -10.12
C CYS A 131 -5.97 -17.30 -9.05
N GLY A 132 -7.24 -17.59 -9.29
CA GLY A 132 -8.09 -18.39 -8.40
C GLY A 132 -8.50 -17.70 -7.10
N VAL A 133 -8.25 -16.39 -6.93
CA VAL A 133 -8.67 -15.68 -5.71
C VAL A 133 -10.18 -15.45 -5.62
N GLY A 134 -10.71 -15.29 -4.41
CA GLY A 134 -12.15 -15.10 -4.21
C GLY A 134 -12.59 -13.67 -4.54
N LYS A 135 -13.91 -13.41 -4.54
CA LYS A 135 -14.48 -12.07 -4.75
C LYS A 135 -13.99 -11.03 -3.74
N GLU A 136 -13.62 -11.46 -2.53
CA GLU A 136 -13.10 -10.60 -1.48
C GLU A 136 -11.73 -9.98 -1.81
N ASP A 137 -11.02 -10.53 -2.79
CA ASP A 137 -9.72 -10.05 -3.25
C ASP A 137 -9.83 -9.12 -4.48
N PHE A 138 -11.02 -8.55 -4.73
CA PHE A 138 -11.28 -7.55 -5.76
C PHE A 138 -11.62 -6.19 -5.16
N ASP A 139 -11.06 -5.14 -5.75
CA ASP A 139 -11.41 -3.75 -5.45
C ASP A 139 -12.17 -3.13 -6.62
N MET A 140 -13.18 -2.30 -6.32
CA MET A 140 -13.82 -1.46 -7.31
C MET A 140 -12.85 -0.33 -7.68
N VAL A 141 -12.35 -0.33 -8.92
CA VAL A 141 -11.33 0.61 -9.39
C VAL A 141 -11.91 1.81 -10.11
N LEU A 142 -13.08 1.69 -10.73
CA LEU A 142 -13.73 2.78 -11.46
C LEU A 142 -15.25 2.66 -11.44
N VAL A 143 -15.92 3.80 -11.49
CA VAL A 143 -17.32 3.92 -11.89
C VAL A 143 -17.33 4.61 -13.26
N GLN A 144 -17.77 3.91 -14.31
CA GLN A 144 -18.03 4.57 -15.59
C GLN A 144 -19.45 5.11 -15.58
N GLU A 145 -19.58 6.42 -15.47
CA GLU A 145 -20.81 7.09 -15.86
C GLU A 145 -20.82 7.22 -17.39
N ALA A 146 -21.95 6.86 -18.01
CA ALA A 146 -22.19 7.20 -19.40
C ALA A 146 -22.18 8.74 -19.51
N SER A 147 -21.24 9.25 -20.30
CA SER A 147 -20.97 10.68 -20.46
C SER A 147 -22.24 11.50 -20.72
N ALA A 148 -22.53 12.42 -19.82
CA ALA A 148 -23.30 13.63 -20.09
C ALA A 148 -22.51 14.83 -19.55
N GLU A 149 -22.52 15.90 -20.32
CA GLU A 149 -21.76 17.12 -20.14
C GLU A 149 -21.94 17.74 -18.73
N ALA A 150 -20.88 18.41 -18.27
CA ALA A 150 -20.77 19.04 -16.98
C ALA A 150 -21.96 19.95 -16.64
N GLU A 151 -22.79 19.54 -15.68
CA GLU A 151 -23.77 20.40 -15.02
C GLU A 151 -23.32 20.76 -13.60
N HIS A 152 -22.86 22.01 -13.49
CA HIS A 152 -22.88 22.89 -12.32
C HIS A 152 -22.71 22.24 -10.94
N ALA A 153 -21.49 22.40 -10.41
CA ALA A 153 -21.17 22.34 -9.00
C ALA A 153 -22.17 23.17 -8.19
N THR A 154 -23.11 22.50 -7.53
CA THR A 154 -23.80 23.05 -6.38
C THR A 154 -22.82 23.03 -5.21
N ALA A 155 -22.83 24.13 -4.45
CA ALA A 155 -21.87 24.45 -3.41
C ALA A 155 -21.54 23.26 -2.50
N ALA A 156 -20.26 23.14 -2.15
CA ALA A 156 -19.77 22.18 -1.16
C ALA A 156 -20.71 22.16 0.06
N PRO A 157 -21.17 20.98 0.51
CA PRO A 157 -21.89 20.90 1.76
C PRO A 157 -20.99 21.47 2.84
N GLN A 158 -21.45 22.53 3.50
CA GLN A 158 -20.78 23.04 4.69
C GLN A 158 -20.76 21.90 5.71
N PRO A 159 -19.62 21.64 6.39
CA PRO A 159 -19.58 20.64 7.44
C PRO A 159 -20.69 20.97 8.44
N ALA A 160 -21.52 19.96 8.74
CA ALA A 160 -22.53 20.09 9.78
C ALA A 160 -21.82 20.53 11.08
N PRO A 161 -22.45 21.39 11.90
CA PRO A 161 -21.88 21.74 13.20
C PRO A 161 -21.58 20.44 13.95
N LEU A 162 -20.34 20.32 14.43
CA LEU A 162 -19.93 19.23 15.31
C LEU A 162 -20.92 19.23 16.50
N ASP A 163 -21.72 18.17 16.62
CA ASP A 163 -22.39 17.86 17.88
C ASP A 163 -21.31 17.84 18.98
N ASP A 164 -21.67 18.11 20.23
CA ASP A 164 -20.79 18.25 21.41
C ASP A 164 -20.10 16.91 21.82
N THR A 165 -19.82 16.03 20.86
CA THR A 165 -19.24 14.70 20.98
C THR A 165 -17.79 14.71 20.44
N ASP A 166 -16.84 14.33 21.30
CA ASP A 166 -15.43 14.16 20.89
C ASP A 166 -15.34 13.13 19.72
N PRO A 167 -14.50 13.36 18.70
CA PRO A 167 -14.48 12.57 17.45
C PRO A 167 -13.98 11.13 17.63
N LEU A 168 -14.34 10.27 16.68
CA LEU A 168 -13.53 9.10 16.36
C LEU A 168 -12.30 9.55 15.56
N VAL A 169 -11.10 9.26 16.06
CA VAL A 169 -9.85 9.57 15.35
C VAL A 169 -9.18 8.28 14.89
N ILE A 170 -8.80 8.22 13.61
CA ILE A 170 -8.07 7.11 13.00
C ILE A 170 -6.71 7.61 12.52
N ILE A 171 -5.63 7.02 13.04
CA ILE A 171 -4.26 7.34 12.62
C ILE A 171 -3.85 6.36 11.53
N GLY A 172 -3.84 6.84 10.29
CA GLY A 172 -3.47 6.10 9.08
C GLY A 172 -4.62 6.02 8.08
N THR A 173 -4.33 6.34 6.82
CA THR A 173 -5.26 6.29 5.68
C THR A 173 -4.92 5.17 4.68
N GLY A 174 -4.23 4.12 5.14
CA GLY A 174 -4.11 2.89 4.35
C GLY A 174 -5.44 2.14 4.25
N LEU A 175 -5.43 0.95 3.64
CA LEU A 175 -6.61 0.09 3.54
C LEU A 175 -7.30 -0.11 4.90
N ALA A 176 -6.54 -0.26 5.98
CA ALA A 176 -7.06 -0.46 7.34
C ALA A 176 -7.93 0.72 7.80
N GLY A 177 -7.41 1.94 7.71
CA GLY A 177 -8.10 3.14 8.16
C GLY A 177 -9.31 3.48 7.31
N TYR A 178 -9.15 3.46 5.98
CA TYR A 178 -10.26 3.77 5.07
C TYR A 178 -11.35 2.68 5.07
N HIS A 179 -11.00 1.39 5.15
CA HIS A 179 -12.02 0.34 5.26
C HIS A 179 -12.77 0.45 6.58
N LEU A 180 -12.08 0.71 7.71
CA LEU A 180 -12.76 0.95 8.98
C LEU A 180 -13.68 2.16 8.90
N ALA A 181 -13.24 3.27 8.32
CA ALA A 181 -14.07 4.47 8.15
C ALA A 181 -15.32 4.18 7.31
N LYS A 182 -15.18 3.43 6.21
CA LYS A 182 -16.32 3.00 5.37
C LYS A 182 -17.30 2.11 6.15
N GLU A 183 -16.80 1.07 6.84
CA GLU A 183 -17.65 0.19 7.65
C GLU A 183 -18.32 0.93 8.81
N PHE A 184 -17.60 1.84 9.47
CA PHE A 184 -18.13 2.70 10.52
C PHE A 184 -19.25 3.60 9.99
N ARG A 185 -19.06 4.23 8.82
CA ARG A 185 -20.09 5.07 8.20
C ARG A 185 -21.34 4.31 7.78
N LYS A 186 -21.26 3.02 7.47
CA LYS A 186 -22.49 2.21 7.27
C LYS A 186 -23.38 2.15 8.52
N LEU A 187 -22.80 2.35 9.71
CA LEU A 187 -23.47 2.20 11.01
C LEU A 187 -23.72 3.53 11.72
N ASP A 188 -22.84 4.52 11.56
CA ASP A 188 -22.91 5.84 12.21
C ASP A 188 -22.53 6.98 11.24
N GLN A 189 -23.53 7.80 10.92
CA GLN A 189 -23.42 8.94 10.00
C GLN A 189 -23.23 10.30 10.71
N ARG A 190 -23.19 10.32 12.04
CA ARG A 190 -23.27 11.55 12.85
C ARG A 190 -21.99 11.83 13.62
N THR A 191 -21.36 10.81 14.20
CA THR A 191 -20.18 11.00 15.03
C THR A 191 -19.07 11.67 14.21
N PRO A 192 -18.45 12.77 14.69
CA PRO A 192 -17.32 13.38 14.01
C PRO A 192 -16.19 12.37 13.77
N LEU A 193 -15.62 12.39 12.58
CA LEU A 193 -14.58 11.45 12.15
C LEU A 193 -13.39 12.23 11.61
N VAL A 194 -12.22 11.97 12.19
CA VAL A 194 -10.94 12.55 11.75
C VAL A 194 -10.01 11.41 11.36
N LEU A 195 -9.46 11.45 10.16
CA LEU A 195 -8.36 10.58 9.73
C LEU A 195 -7.09 11.42 9.63
N ILE A 196 -5.97 10.86 10.07
CA ILE A 196 -4.67 11.53 10.03
C ILE A 196 -3.71 10.68 9.21
N SER A 197 -3.07 11.28 8.21
CA SER A 197 -2.03 10.64 7.40
C SER A 197 -0.75 11.45 7.38
N ALA A 198 0.37 10.73 7.45
CA ALA A 198 1.69 11.29 7.20
C ALA A 198 1.98 11.46 5.70
N ASP A 199 1.20 10.83 4.81
CA ASP A 199 1.28 11.02 3.36
C ASP A 199 0.15 11.91 2.83
N ASP A 200 -0.01 11.96 1.51
CA ASP A 200 -1.03 12.75 0.82
C ASP A 200 -2.47 12.21 1.00
N GLY A 201 -2.64 11.12 1.75
CA GLY A 201 -3.91 10.49 2.05
C GLY A 201 -4.58 9.82 0.86
N THR A 202 -3.89 9.64 -0.27
CA THR A 202 -4.42 8.95 -1.45
C THR A 202 -4.90 7.55 -1.09
N PHE A 203 -6.12 7.20 -1.50
CA PHE A 203 -6.64 5.85 -1.39
C PHE A 203 -6.15 5.01 -2.57
N TYR A 204 -5.44 3.92 -2.28
CA TYR A 204 -4.94 2.96 -3.27
C TYR A 204 -4.83 1.57 -2.65
N SER A 205 -4.86 0.54 -3.50
CA SER A 205 -4.61 -0.84 -3.09
C SER A 205 -3.11 -1.13 -3.06
N LYS A 206 -2.53 -1.14 -1.86
CA LYS A 206 -1.10 -1.41 -1.65
C LYS A 206 -0.60 -2.74 -2.24
N PRO A 207 -1.37 -3.85 -2.25
CA PRO A 207 -0.97 -5.07 -2.94
C PRO A 207 -0.61 -4.85 -4.42
N LEU A 208 -1.21 -3.87 -5.10
CA LEU A 208 -0.93 -3.61 -6.52
C LEU A 208 0.49 -3.08 -6.77
N LEU A 209 1.21 -2.58 -5.75
CA LEU A 209 2.56 -2.03 -5.93
C LEU A 209 3.57 -3.06 -6.49
N SER A 210 3.38 -4.35 -6.19
CA SER A 210 4.25 -5.45 -6.65
C SER A 210 3.68 -6.24 -7.82
N ALA A 211 2.62 -5.75 -8.47
CA ALA A 211 1.90 -6.47 -9.52
C ALA A 211 1.32 -5.55 -10.61
N SER A 212 1.91 -4.39 -10.85
CA SER A 212 1.33 -3.37 -11.75
C SER A 212 2.20 -3.02 -12.95
N LEU A 213 3.51 -3.24 -12.86
CA LEU A 213 4.44 -2.82 -13.91
C LEU A 213 4.28 -3.67 -15.17
N ALA A 214 4.10 -4.99 -15.03
CA ALA A 214 3.88 -5.91 -16.14
C ALA A 214 2.60 -5.58 -16.94
N HIS A 215 1.60 -5.01 -16.27
CA HIS A 215 0.36 -4.55 -16.89
C HIS A 215 0.45 -3.12 -17.47
N GLY A 216 1.63 -2.51 -17.48
CA GLY A 216 1.85 -1.18 -18.04
C GLY A 216 1.24 -0.04 -17.23
N LYS A 217 0.82 -0.28 -15.99
CA LYS A 217 0.23 0.74 -15.14
C LYS A 217 1.30 1.70 -14.61
N THR A 218 1.00 2.99 -14.61
CA THR A 218 1.81 4.01 -13.94
C THR A 218 1.46 4.07 -12.45
N PRO A 219 2.36 4.56 -11.58
CA PRO A 219 2.03 4.80 -10.17
C PRO A 219 0.76 5.65 -9.99
N GLN A 220 0.56 6.67 -10.81
CA GLN A 220 -0.61 7.55 -10.75
C GLN A 220 -1.92 6.78 -11.00
N GLN A 221 -1.90 5.77 -11.87
CA GLN A 221 -3.07 4.93 -12.16
C GLN A 221 -3.41 3.95 -11.02
N LEU A 222 -2.56 3.84 -10.00
CA LEU A 222 -2.86 3.04 -8.80
C LEU A 222 -3.68 3.82 -7.77
N ALA A 223 -3.70 5.16 -7.88
CA ALA A 223 -4.55 6.00 -7.05
C ALA A 223 -6.02 5.79 -7.43
N THR A 224 -6.82 5.33 -6.48
CA THR A 224 -8.26 5.11 -6.65
C THR A 224 -9.05 6.39 -6.35
N ALA A 225 -8.69 7.10 -5.29
CA ALA A 225 -9.33 8.36 -4.91
C ALA A 225 -8.37 9.28 -4.15
N SER A 226 -8.53 10.59 -4.30
CA SER A 226 -7.81 11.57 -3.48
C SER A 226 -8.33 11.62 -2.04
N ALA A 227 -7.52 12.11 -1.11
CA ALA A 227 -7.94 12.37 0.27
C ALA A 227 -9.19 13.26 0.34
N GLU A 228 -9.31 14.26 -0.54
CA GLU A 228 -10.47 15.14 -0.62
C GLU A 228 -11.76 14.38 -1.03
N SER A 229 -11.66 13.49 -2.01
CA SER A 229 -12.77 12.64 -2.43
C SER A 229 -13.20 11.73 -1.28
N MET A 230 -12.22 11.13 -0.58
CA MET A 230 -12.46 10.28 0.58
C MET A 230 -13.09 11.05 1.74
N ALA A 231 -12.63 12.27 2.04
CA ALA A 231 -13.19 13.14 3.06
C ALA A 231 -14.68 13.44 2.79
N ARG A 232 -15.02 13.75 1.53
CA ARG A 232 -16.40 13.99 1.09
C ARG A 232 -17.27 12.74 1.21
N GLU A 233 -16.80 11.59 0.70
CA GLU A 233 -17.52 10.31 0.77
C GLU A 233 -17.81 9.91 2.22
N LEU A 234 -16.82 10.09 3.11
CA LEU A 234 -16.89 9.62 4.49
C LEU A 234 -17.48 10.64 5.45
N ASN A 235 -17.88 11.84 5.01
CA ASN A 235 -18.24 12.96 5.89
C ASN A 235 -17.22 13.08 7.06
N ALA A 236 -15.95 13.21 6.69
CA ALA A 236 -14.81 13.15 7.60
C ALA A 236 -13.83 14.29 7.31
N GLU A 237 -13.04 14.66 8.31
CA GLU A 237 -11.84 15.46 8.13
C GLU A 237 -10.65 14.52 7.86
N VAL A 238 -9.84 14.82 6.85
CA VAL A 238 -8.63 14.07 6.53
C VAL A 238 -7.43 15.01 6.58
N LEU A 239 -6.61 14.86 7.63
CA LEU A 239 -5.40 15.64 7.85
C LEU A 239 -4.22 14.92 7.17
N VAL A 240 -3.85 15.37 5.99
CA VAL A 240 -2.73 14.85 5.19
C VAL A 240 -1.41 15.54 5.58
N HIS A 241 -0.26 14.95 5.26
CA HIS A 241 1.06 15.51 5.59
C HIS A 241 1.17 15.94 7.06
N THR A 242 0.58 15.11 7.93
CA THR A 242 0.38 15.40 9.35
C THR A 242 0.81 14.19 10.17
N HIS A 243 1.80 14.39 11.03
CA HIS A 243 2.32 13.38 11.93
C HIS A 243 1.70 13.50 13.31
N VAL A 244 1.30 12.38 13.91
CA VAL A 244 0.98 12.31 15.34
C VAL A 244 2.27 12.06 16.12
N THR A 245 2.58 12.96 17.04
CA THR A 245 3.85 12.95 17.80
C THR A 245 3.70 12.41 19.21
N ASP A 246 2.52 12.58 19.80
CA ASP A 246 2.24 12.18 21.18
C ASP A 246 0.75 11.90 21.38
N VAL A 247 0.42 11.01 22.30
CA VAL A 247 -0.95 10.66 22.70
C VAL A 247 -1.04 10.65 24.22
N ASP A 248 -1.76 11.61 24.80
CA ASP A 248 -2.09 11.62 26.22
C ASP A 248 -3.42 10.89 26.44
N ARG A 249 -3.32 9.65 26.90
CA ARG A 249 -4.47 8.79 27.18
C ARG A 249 -5.36 9.30 28.31
N SER A 250 -4.77 10.01 29.27
CA SER A 250 -5.47 10.50 30.46
C SER A 250 -6.34 11.72 30.12
N ALA A 251 -5.79 12.63 29.33
CA ALA A 251 -6.51 13.80 28.83
C ALA A 251 -7.36 13.50 27.58
N ARG A 252 -7.12 12.35 26.91
CA ARG A 252 -7.71 11.95 25.63
C ARG A 252 -7.45 12.98 24.53
N VAL A 253 -6.19 13.37 24.42
CA VAL A 253 -5.70 14.28 23.38
C VAL A 253 -4.51 13.67 22.66
N LEU A 254 -4.32 14.08 21.40
CA LEU A 254 -3.12 13.79 20.62
C LEU A 254 -2.54 15.06 20.03
N ASN A 255 -1.22 15.08 19.89
CA ASN A 255 -0.49 16.21 19.33
C ASN A 255 -0.08 15.90 17.89
N THR A 256 -0.42 16.81 16.98
CA THR A 256 -0.04 16.72 15.58
C THR A 256 0.97 17.78 15.18
N VAL A 257 1.78 17.45 14.18
CA VAL A 257 2.69 18.37 13.50
C VAL A 257 2.61 18.15 12.01
N SER A 258 2.51 19.21 11.21
CA SER A 258 2.63 19.11 9.76
C SER A 258 4.06 18.74 9.35
N ASP A 259 4.27 18.17 8.17
CA ASP A 259 5.61 17.83 7.64
C ASP A 259 6.61 19.00 7.70
N SER A 260 6.15 20.24 7.49
CA SER A 260 6.99 21.44 7.55
C SER A 260 7.38 21.89 8.96
N GLY A 261 6.82 21.25 10.00
CA GLY A 261 6.93 21.69 11.40
C GLY A 261 6.15 22.97 11.74
N GLY A 262 5.60 23.68 10.74
CA GLY A 262 5.02 25.01 10.90
C GLY A 262 3.62 25.03 11.51
N ILE A 263 2.89 23.92 11.41
CA ILE A 263 1.55 23.77 12.00
C ILE A 263 1.64 22.69 13.07
N GLN A 264 1.23 23.06 14.29
CA GLN A 264 1.06 22.14 15.41
C GLN A 264 -0.35 22.31 15.96
N ALA A 265 -0.99 21.20 16.30
CA ALA A 265 -2.32 21.20 16.88
C ALA A 265 -2.47 20.12 17.95
N GLU A 266 -3.33 20.40 18.93
CA GLU A 266 -3.82 19.41 19.88
C GLU A 266 -5.24 19.02 19.47
N LEU A 267 -5.52 17.72 19.38
CA LEU A 267 -6.82 17.18 18.99
C LEU A 267 -7.35 16.27 20.09
N ARG A 268 -8.56 16.57 20.57
CA ARG A 268 -9.31 15.67 21.47
C ARG A 268 -9.88 14.50 20.69
N TYR A 269 -10.00 13.34 21.33
CA TYR A 269 -10.68 12.18 20.77
C TYR A 269 -11.62 11.53 21.78
N GLY A 270 -12.77 11.07 21.28
CA GLY A 270 -13.67 10.22 22.05
C GLY A 270 -13.16 8.79 22.05
N ARG A 271 -12.72 8.33 20.87
CA ARG A 271 -12.07 7.03 20.62
C ARG A 271 -10.94 7.20 19.62
N LEU A 272 -9.86 6.45 19.82
CA LEU A 272 -8.67 6.49 18.98
C LEU A 272 -8.42 5.12 18.34
N VAL A 273 -8.04 5.09 17.07
CA VAL A 273 -7.67 3.87 16.36
C VAL A 273 -6.28 4.03 15.76
N PHE A 274 -5.36 3.16 16.15
CA PHE A 274 -4.10 2.98 15.44
C PHE A 274 -4.33 2.11 14.20
N ALA A 275 -4.18 2.71 13.02
CA ALA A 275 -4.12 2.05 11.72
C ALA A 275 -2.77 2.37 11.03
N THR A 276 -1.70 2.44 11.84
CA THR A 276 -0.38 3.00 11.47
C THR A 276 0.43 2.08 10.56
N GLY A 277 -0.06 0.87 10.29
CA GLY A 277 0.59 -0.09 9.41
C GLY A 277 1.94 -0.61 9.92
N ALA A 278 2.82 -0.93 8.98
CA ALA A 278 4.17 -1.45 9.23
C ALA A 278 5.19 -0.76 8.31
N HIS A 279 6.45 -0.67 8.75
CA HIS A 279 7.58 -0.19 7.95
C HIS A 279 8.42 -1.36 7.43
N CYS A 280 9.22 -1.14 6.37
CA CYS A 280 10.21 -2.12 5.93
C CYS A 280 11.17 -2.48 7.06
N ALA A 281 11.48 -3.76 7.20
CA ALA A 281 12.52 -4.22 8.11
C ALA A 281 13.84 -3.45 7.86
N PRO A 282 14.63 -3.18 8.92
CA PRO A 282 15.93 -2.53 8.77
C PRO A 282 16.82 -3.29 7.79
N LEU A 283 17.60 -2.55 7.00
CA LEU A 283 18.64 -3.16 6.18
C LEU A 283 19.69 -3.81 7.09
N PRO A 284 20.26 -4.97 6.71
CA PRO A 284 21.47 -5.45 7.35
C PRO A 284 22.61 -4.45 7.12
N ALA A 285 23.71 -4.60 7.85
CA ALA A 285 24.91 -3.84 7.59
C ALA A 285 25.42 -4.15 6.18
N ILE A 286 25.28 -3.17 5.27
CA ILE A 286 25.79 -3.21 3.91
C ILE A 286 26.77 -2.05 3.79
N GLU A 287 28.03 -2.36 3.57
CA GLU A 287 29.09 -1.37 3.39
C GLU A 287 29.07 -0.80 1.96
N GLY A 288 29.90 0.23 1.73
CA GLY A 288 30.08 0.84 0.41
C GLY A 288 29.24 2.09 0.18
N ASP A 289 29.40 2.68 -1.00
CA ASP A 289 28.82 3.98 -1.35
C ASP A 289 27.61 3.87 -2.31
N GLY A 290 27.17 2.65 -2.62
CA GLY A 290 26.06 2.33 -3.54
C GLY A 290 24.65 2.39 -2.95
N LEU A 291 24.51 2.65 -1.65
CA LEU A 291 23.19 2.66 -0.98
C LEU A 291 22.21 3.69 -1.56
N SER A 292 22.69 4.76 -2.19
CA SER A 292 21.83 5.74 -2.87
C SER A 292 21.09 5.17 -4.10
N ARG A 293 21.45 3.97 -4.56
CA ARG A 293 20.77 3.22 -5.63
C ARG A 293 19.98 2.02 -5.09
N LEU A 294 19.85 1.89 -3.77
CA LEU A 294 19.06 0.86 -3.10
C LEU A 294 17.71 1.44 -2.67
N PHE A 295 16.64 0.92 -3.25
CA PHE A 295 15.26 1.32 -2.98
C PHE A 295 14.58 0.37 -2.01
N ARG A 296 13.51 0.86 -1.39
CA ARG A 296 12.54 0.08 -0.62
C ARG A 296 11.16 0.58 -1.02
N VAL A 297 10.19 -0.32 -1.18
CA VAL A 297 8.83 0.03 -1.58
C VAL A 297 7.83 -0.46 -0.53
N ASN A 298 7.17 0.48 0.14
CA ASN A 298 6.13 0.21 1.14
C ASN A 298 4.96 1.19 1.08
N SER A 299 5.05 2.21 0.23
CA SER A 299 4.00 3.19 -0.04
C SER A 299 3.92 3.50 -1.53
N LEU A 300 2.84 4.16 -1.96
CA LEU A 300 2.71 4.65 -3.33
C LEU A 300 3.83 5.66 -3.69
N GLY A 301 4.22 6.52 -2.74
CA GLY A 301 5.34 7.43 -2.92
C GLY A 301 6.67 6.70 -3.11
N ASP A 302 6.93 5.65 -2.33
CA ASP A 302 8.12 4.82 -2.52
C ASP A 302 8.12 4.15 -3.90
N TYR A 303 6.97 3.63 -4.32
CA TYR A 303 6.81 3.01 -5.62
C TYR A 303 7.02 4.00 -6.75
N HIS A 304 6.52 5.23 -6.62
CA HIS A 304 6.80 6.29 -7.58
C HIS A 304 8.31 6.55 -7.70
N ARG A 305 9.01 6.73 -6.57
CA ARG A 305 10.47 6.95 -6.58
C ARG A 305 11.23 5.78 -7.23
N PHE A 306 10.87 4.54 -6.89
CA PHE A 306 11.45 3.36 -7.50
C PHE A 306 11.18 3.31 -9.01
N ARG A 307 9.94 3.54 -9.44
CA ARG A 307 9.53 3.53 -10.86
C ARG A 307 10.21 4.61 -11.68
N THR A 308 10.42 5.79 -11.12
CA THR A 308 11.17 6.86 -11.77
C THR A 308 12.65 6.49 -11.91
N ALA A 309 13.29 5.96 -10.86
CA ALA A 309 14.68 5.52 -10.92
C ALA A 309 14.91 4.33 -11.86
N LEU A 310 13.88 3.52 -12.05
CA LEU A 310 13.86 2.38 -12.97
C LEU A 310 13.81 2.82 -14.45
N ALA A 311 13.41 4.07 -14.75
CA ALA A 311 13.38 4.59 -16.10
C ALA A 311 14.76 4.49 -16.78
N ASN A 312 14.78 3.98 -18.01
CA ASN A 312 16.00 3.73 -18.79
C ASN A 312 17.01 2.74 -18.16
N ARG A 313 16.58 1.94 -17.17
CA ARG A 313 17.38 0.85 -16.59
C ARG A 313 16.90 -0.51 -17.09
N LYS A 314 17.74 -1.53 -16.93
CA LYS A 314 17.47 -2.90 -17.38
C LYS A 314 17.79 -3.97 -16.36
N ARG A 315 18.73 -3.73 -15.44
CA ARG A 315 19.19 -4.74 -14.46
C ARG A 315 18.81 -4.33 -13.05
N VAL A 316 18.06 -5.19 -12.36
CA VAL A 316 17.60 -4.96 -10.99
C VAL A 316 18.11 -6.08 -10.09
N LEU A 317 18.75 -5.70 -8.99
CA LEU A 317 19.07 -6.62 -7.90
C LEU A 317 17.95 -6.57 -6.84
N LEU A 318 17.28 -7.69 -6.60
CA LEU A 318 16.34 -7.86 -5.49
C LEU A 318 17.05 -8.46 -4.29
N ILE A 319 16.99 -7.78 -3.15
CA ILE A 319 17.53 -8.27 -1.87
C ILE A 319 16.36 -8.77 -1.03
N GLY A 320 16.20 -10.09 -0.95
CA GLY A 320 15.08 -10.79 -0.34
C GLY A 320 14.25 -11.54 -1.39
N ALA A 321 14.09 -12.85 -1.18
CA ALA A 321 13.25 -13.79 -1.92
C ALA A 321 12.04 -14.25 -1.08
N GLY A 322 11.55 -13.38 -0.19
CA GLY A 322 10.27 -13.53 0.49
C GLY A 322 9.09 -13.17 -0.42
N LEU A 323 7.87 -13.10 0.13
CA LEU A 323 6.62 -12.85 -0.61
C LEU A 323 6.76 -11.66 -1.56
N ILE A 324 7.07 -10.48 -1.02
CA ILE A 324 7.18 -9.24 -1.79
C ILE A 324 8.32 -9.32 -2.82
N GLY A 325 9.44 -9.95 -2.46
CA GLY A 325 10.59 -10.11 -3.36
C GLY A 325 10.26 -10.96 -4.59
N CYS A 326 9.57 -12.09 -4.39
CA CYS A 326 9.12 -12.95 -5.49
C CYS A 326 8.06 -12.28 -6.37
N GLU A 327 7.17 -11.47 -5.79
CA GLU A 327 6.19 -10.71 -6.56
C GLU A 327 6.86 -9.64 -7.43
N PHE A 328 7.76 -8.83 -6.87
CA PHE A 328 8.53 -7.89 -7.67
C PHE A 328 9.38 -8.57 -8.73
N ALA A 329 9.98 -9.73 -8.44
CA ALA A 329 10.69 -10.51 -9.45
C ALA A 329 9.78 -10.86 -10.63
N ASN A 330 8.61 -11.41 -10.34
CA ASN A 330 7.61 -11.78 -11.33
C ASN A 330 7.15 -10.58 -12.17
N ASP A 331 6.85 -9.45 -11.54
CA ASP A 331 6.38 -8.21 -12.19
C ASP A 331 7.48 -7.58 -13.06
N LEU A 332 8.71 -7.48 -12.55
CA LEU A 332 9.86 -6.94 -13.27
C LEU A 332 10.25 -7.81 -14.48
N ILE A 333 10.29 -9.13 -14.32
CA ILE A 333 10.66 -10.04 -15.41
C ILE A 333 9.66 -9.93 -16.56
N GLN A 334 8.36 -9.94 -16.25
CA GLN A 334 7.31 -9.80 -17.27
C GLN A 334 7.31 -8.42 -17.93
N ALA A 335 7.75 -7.38 -17.23
CA ALA A 335 8.00 -6.07 -17.80
C ALA A 335 9.33 -5.95 -18.58
N GLY A 336 10.10 -7.04 -18.70
CA GLY A 336 11.30 -7.12 -19.52
C GLY A 336 12.61 -6.68 -18.85
N TYR A 337 12.66 -6.66 -17.52
CA TYR A 337 13.88 -6.42 -16.75
C TYR A 337 14.68 -7.71 -16.53
N GLN A 338 16.00 -7.57 -16.44
CA GLN A 338 16.89 -8.63 -15.96
C GLN A 338 16.94 -8.57 -14.44
N VAL A 339 16.62 -9.67 -13.77
CA VAL A 339 16.47 -9.70 -12.32
C VAL A 339 17.43 -10.72 -11.71
N ASP A 340 18.31 -10.23 -10.84
CA ASP A 340 19.09 -11.05 -9.92
C ASP A 340 18.43 -10.96 -8.54
N ILE A 341 18.32 -12.08 -7.82
CA ILE A 341 17.65 -12.16 -6.52
C ILE A 341 18.61 -12.81 -5.53
N THR A 342 18.83 -12.18 -4.39
CA THR A 342 19.66 -12.72 -3.31
C THR A 342 18.83 -12.90 -2.05
N ASP A 343 19.04 -14.01 -1.34
CA ASP A 343 18.42 -14.27 -0.04
C ASP A 343 19.34 -15.13 0.83
N LEU A 344 19.19 -15.02 2.15
CA LEU A 344 19.88 -15.86 3.13
C LEU A 344 19.32 -17.28 3.17
N GLN A 345 18.06 -17.45 2.80
CA GLN A 345 17.37 -18.72 2.80
C GLN A 345 17.78 -19.57 1.58
N PRO A 346 17.78 -20.91 1.73
CA PRO A 346 18.20 -21.83 0.68
C PRO A 346 17.21 -21.96 -0.50
N TRP A 347 15.96 -21.51 -0.36
CA TRP A 347 14.92 -21.46 -1.41
C TRP A 347 14.02 -20.23 -1.21
N PRO A 348 13.34 -19.70 -2.25
CA PRO A 348 12.43 -18.58 -2.11
C PRO A 348 11.21 -18.95 -1.25
N LEU A 349 10.66 -17.97 -0.55
CA LEU A 349 9.48 -18.12 0.32
C LEU A 349 9.66 -19.18 1.42
N ALA A 350 10.89 -19.44 1.88
CA ALA A 350 11.16 -20.51 2.84
C ALA A 350 10.41 -20.40 4.19
N ASN A 351 10.00 -19.20 4.57
CA ASN A 351 9.18 -18.98 5.77
C ASN A 351 7.69 -19.30 5.56
N LEU A 352 7.26 -19.50 4.32
CA LEU A 352 5.86 -19.74 3.95
C LEU A 352 5.66 -21.11 3.29
N LEU A 353 6.62 -21.56 2.48
CA LEU A 353 6.48 -22.74 1.64
C LEU A 353 7.45 -23.86 2.05
N PRO A 354 7.01 -25.14 1.96
CA PRO A 354 7.94 -26.26 1.98
C PRO A 354 8.90 -26.18 0.78
N GLU A 355 10.10 -26.76 0.93
CA GLU A 355 11.17 -26.63 -0.06
C GLU A 355 10.72 -26.96 -1.49
N ALA A 356 9.99 -28.06 -1.69
CA ALA A 356 9.54 -28.46 -3.03
C ALA A 356 8.69 -27.37 -3.72
N ALA A 357 7.80 -26.69 -3.00
CA ALA A 357 6.98 -25.61 -3.54
C ALA A 357 7.82 -24.34 -3.78
N GLY A 358 8.78 -24.03 -2.90
CA GLY A 358 9.73 -22.94 -3.12
C GLY A 358 10.61 -23.17 -4.36
N ARG A 359 11.11 -24.39 -4.56
CA ARG A 359 11.91 -24.78 -5.73
C ARG A 359 11.12 -24.73 -7.03
N ASP A 360 9.85 -25.09 -6.98
CA ASP A 360 8.94 -25.01 -8.12
C ASP A 360 8.80 -23.57 -8.63
N ILE A 361 8.60 -22.61 -7.71
CA ILE A 361 8.55 -21.17 -8.05
C ILE A 361 9.90 -20.67 -8.53
N GLN A 362 10.99 -21.07 -7.85
CA GLN A 362 12.35 -20.72 -8.26
C GLN A 362 12.59 -21.12 -9.72
N GLN A 363 12.28 -22.37 -10.07
CA GLN A 363 12.47 -22.89 -11.42
C GLN A 363 11.66 -22.12 -12.46
N SER A 364 10.40 -21.78 -12.18
CA SER A 364 9.57 -21.01 -13.11
C SER A 364 10.09 -19.58 -13.31
N LEU A 365 10.53 -18.91 -12.25
CA LEU A 365 11.12 -17.57 -12.36
C LEU A 365 12.48 -17.60 -13.09
N GLU A 366 13.32 -18.61 -12.86
CA GLU A 366 14.58 -18.82 -13.58
C GLU A 366 14.34 -19.07 -15.08
N GLN A 367 13.33 -19.88 -15.42
CA GLN A 367 12.93 -20.11 -16.82
C GLN A 367 12.46 -18.83 -17.52
N ALA A 368 11.86 -17.90 -16.76
CA ALA A 368 11.48 -16.59 -17.27
C ALA A 368 12.63 -15.57 -17.31
N GLY A 369 13.80 -15.90 -16.73
CA GLY A 369 15.02 -15.09 -16.82
C GLY A 369 15.56 -14.54 -15.50
N ALA A 370 15.00 -14.94 -14.36
CA ALA A 370 15.58 -14.63 -13.04
C ALA A 370 16.92 -15.35 -12.84
N ARG A 371 17.78 -14.80 -11.99
CA ARG A 371 18.96 -15.47 -11.45
C ARG A 371 18.96 -15.43 -9.93
N PHE A 372 18.99 -16.59 -9.28
CA PHE A 372 18.98 -16.68 -7.83
C PHE A 372 20.38 -16.88 -7.24
N HIS A 373 20.67 -16.13 -6.19
CA HIS A 373 21.88 -16.16 -5.38
C HIS A 373 21.50 -16.44 -3.92
N LEU A 374 21.17 -17.70 -3.63
CA LEU A 374 20.59 -18.13 -2.36
C LEU A 374 21.67 -18.57 -1.36
N GLY A 375 21.36 -18.44 -0.07
CA GLY A 375 22.30 -18.77 1.02
C GLY A 375 23.38 -17.72 1.28
N ALA A 376 23.33 -16.57 0.60
CA ALA A 376 24.31 -15.50 0.74
C ALA A 376 23.63 -14.15 0.60
N GLY A 377 23.80 -13.27 1.60
CA GLY A 377 23.30 -11.89 1.57
C GLY A 377 24.32 -10.89 1.06
N VAL A 378 23.87 -9.69 0.70
CA VAL A 378 24.75 -8.57 0.31
C VAL A 378 25.51 -8.04 1.53
N THR A 379 26.82 -7.89 1.39
CA THR A 379 27.71 -7.34 2.43
C THR A 379 28.30 -5.99 2.05
N HIS A 380 28.47 -5.75 0.75
CA HIS A 380 28.99 -4.50 0.22
C HIS A 380 28.20 -4.11 -1.04
N LEU A 381 27.93 -2.82 -1.21
CA LEU A 381 27.28 -2.25 -2.38
C LEU A 381 28.07 -1.01 -2.82
N GLU A 382 28.80 -1.13 -3.93
CA GLU A 382 29.62 -0.04 -4.48
C GLU A 382 28.98 0.56 -5.73
N ARG A 383 29.18 1.87 -5.95
CA ARG A 383 28.82 2.50 -7.23
C ARG A 383 29.83 2.12 -8.30
N THR A 384 29.31 1.88 -9.50
CA THR A 384 30.12 1.70 -10.70
C THR A 384 29.69 2.71 -11.76
N PRO A 385 30.51 2.99 -12.79
CA PRO A 385 30.09 3.85 -13.91
C PRO A 385 28.80 3.36 -14.61
N ALA A 386 28.48 2.07 -14.48
CA ALA A 386 27.31 1.44 -15.11
C ALA A 386 26.14 1.21 -14.13
N GLY A 387 26.26 1.58 -12.85
CA GLY A 387 25.24 1.33 -11.83
C GLY A 387 25.83 1.00 -10.47
N ILE A 388 25.63 -0.23 -10.03
CA ILE A 388 26.10 -0.79 -8.76
C ILE A 388 26.73 -2.17 -8.94
N ARG A 389 27.67 -2.50 -8.08
CA ARG A 389 28.12 -3.87 -7.84
C ARG A 389 27.84 -4.25 -6.40
N ALA A 390 27.13 -5.35 -6.21
CA ALA A 390 26.91 -5.98 -4.92
C ALA A 390 27.91 -7.11 -4.70
N THR A 391 28.58 -7.15 -3.55
CA THR A 391 29.38 -8.28 -3.09
C THR A 391 28.59 -9.09 -2.08
N LEU A 392 28.44 -10.37 -2.34
CA LEU A 392 27.72 -11.32 -1.49
C LEU A 392 28.66 -11.93 -0.45
N ALA A 393 28.09 -12.41 0.66
CA ALA A 393 28.85 -13.00 1.77
C ALA A 393 29.69 -14.24 1.38
N ASN A 394 29.35 -14.90 0.27
CA ASN A 394 30.10 -16.03 -0.27
C ASN A 394 31.26 -15.61 -1.21
N GLY A 395 31.44 -14.30 -1.45
CA GLY A 395 32.47 -13.74 -2.33
C GLY A 395 32.01 -13.49 -3.77
N ASP A 396 30.80 -13.92 -4.16
CA ASP A 396 30.25 -13.64 -5.48
C ASP A 396 29.93 -12.16 -5.65
N THR A 397 29.90 -11.70 -6.89
CA THR A 397 29.56 -10.32 -7.24
C THR A 397 28.43 -10.26 -8.24
N VAL A 398 27.49 -9.35 -8.03
CA VAL A 398 26.35 -9.10 -8.92
C VAL A 398 26.37 -7.64 -9.40
N GLU A 399 26.30 -7.44 -10.71
CA GLU A 399 26.24 -6.11 -11.33
C GLU A 399 24.79 -5.77 -11.67
N ALA A 400 24.31 -4.62 -11.21
CA ALA A 400 22.95 -4.14 -11.47
C ALA A 400 22.94 -2.63 -11.71
N ASP A 401 21.82 -2.08 -12.19
CA ASP A 401 21.68 -0.64 -12.37
C ASP A 401 21.16 0.02 -11.08
N ILE A 402 20.24 -0.67 -10.40
CA ILE A 402 19.65 -0.33 -9.11
C ILE A 402 19.34 -1.61 -8.32
N ALA A 403 19.11 -1.46 -7.02
CA ALA A 403 18.69 -2.54 -6.14
C ALA A 403 17.36 -2.20 -5.45
N LEU A 404 16.58 -3.22 -5.09
CA LEU A 404 15.35 -3.09 -4.30
C LEU A 404 15.40 -4.12 -3.15
N ALA A 405 15.30 -3.62 -1.91
CA ALA A 405 15.24 -4.47 -0.73
C ALA A 405 13.80 -4.81 -0.34
N ALA A 406 13.53 -6.11 -0.19
CA ALA A 406 12.25 -6.70 0.19
C ALA A 406 12.43 -7.70 1.36
N LEU A 407 12.94 -7.19 2.49
CA LEU A 407 13.39 -7.97 3.65
C LEU A 407 12.30 -8.26 4.70
N GLY A 408 11.04 -7.93 4.39
CA GLY A 408 9.91 -8.07 5.32
C GLY A 408 9.50 -6.75 5.97
N LEU A 409 8.52 -6.84 6.87
CA LEU A 409 7.85 -5.71 7.51
C LEU A 409 7.94 -5.80 9.03
N LYS A 410 7.93 -4.65 9.69
CA LYS A 410 7.85 -4.51 11.15
C LYS A 410 6.69 -3.58 11.53
N PRO A 411 5.77 -4.00 12.42
CA PRO A 411 4.66 -3.17 12.88
C PRO A 411 5.10 -1.80 13.44
N ASN A 412 4.32 -0.76 13.17
CA ASN A 412 4.57 0.58 13.68
C ASN A 412 3.99 0.73 15.10
N THR A 413 4.76 0.32 16.10
CA THR A 413 4.34 0.32 17.52
C THR A 413 4.80 1.54 18.33
N GLY A 414 5.74 2.34 17.82
CA GLY A 414 6.43 3.36 18.61
C GLY A 414 5.53 4.42 19.24
N LEU A 415 4.49 4.87 18.53
CA LEU A 415 3.53 5.84 19.07
C LEU A 415 2.68 5.24 20.20
N ALA A 416 2.23 4.00 20.03
CA ALA A 416 1.45 3.28 21.05
C ALA A 416 2.30 2.99 22.30
N ASP A 417 3.55 2.55 22.11
CA ASP A 417 4.50 2.29 23.19
C ASP A 417 4.80 3.56 24.01
N THR A 418 5.07 4.68 23.32
CA THR A 418 5.29 5.99 23.96
C THR A 418 4.06 6.46 24.74
N ALA A 419 2.86 6.20 24.22
CA ALA A 419 1.60 6.47 24.91
C ALA A 419 1.34 5.53 26.11
N GLY A 420 2.15 4.48 26.31
CA GLY A 420 1.97 3.47 27.35
C GLY A 420 0.85 2.47 27.07
N VAL A 421 0.53 2.23 25.78
CA VAL A 421 -0.32 1.13 25.33
C VAL A 421 0.52 -0.14 25.20
N ALA A 422 -0.01 -1.30 25.59
CA ALA A 422 0.72 -2.56 25.52
C ALA A 422 1.13 -2.91 24.08
N VAL A 423 2.41 -3.22 23.89
CA VAL A 423 2.99 -3.66 22.61
C VAL A 423 3.81 -4.94 22.82
N ASN A 424 3.89 -5.75 21.77
CA ASN A 424 4.78 -6.91 21.68
C ASN A 424 5.44 -6.91 20.29
N ARG A 425 5.04 -7.82 19.39
CA ARG A 425 5.43 -7.75 17.98
C ARG A 425 4.64 -6.64 17.28
N GLY A 426 3.36 -6.50 17.62
CA GLY A 426 2.48 -5.39 17.23
C GLY A 426 1.87 -4.69 18.45
N ILE A 427 0.92 -3.78 18.20
CA ILE A 427 0.07 -3.19 19.23
C ILE A 427 -0.89 -4.29 19.71
N VAL A 428 -0.80 -4.66 20.98
CA VAL A 428 -1.55 -5.81 21.52
C VAL A 428 -3.02 -5.44 21.66
N THR A 429 -3.89 -6.26 21.06
CA THR A 429 -5.34 -6.13 21.22
C THR A 429 -6.01 -7.46 21.55
N ASP A 430 -7.18 -7.37 22.17
CA ASP A 430 -8.11 -8.50 22.22
C ASP A 430 -8.80 -8.72 20.86
N ARG A 431 -9.74 -9.68 20.80
CA ARG A 431 -10.52 -9.96 19.58
C ARG A 431 -11.52 -8.87 19.23
N GLN A 432 -11.87 -7.97 20.14
CA GLN A 432 -12.69 -6.78 19.82
C GLN A 432 -11.83 -5.63 19.28
N LEU A 433 -10.53 -5.89 19.10
CA LEU A 433 -9.49 -4.98 18.67
C LEU A 433 -9.22 -3.85 19.65
N GLN A 434 -9.64 -4.02 20.91
CA GLN A 434 -9.39 -3.08 21.98
C GLN A 434 -7.98 -3.31 22.53
N THR A 435 -7.24 -2.22 22.75
CA THR A 435 -5.92 -2.27 23.36
C THR A 435 -6.02 -2.39 24.90
N SER A 436 -4.89 -2.23 25.60
CA SER A 436 -4.87 -2.09 27.06
C SER A 436 -5.60 -0.84 27.59
N ASP A 437 -5.99 0.09 26.72
CA ASP A 437 -6.82 1.25 27.06
C ASP A 437 -8.23 1.10 26.45
N ALA A 438 -9.26 1.38 27.25
CA ALA A 438 -10.66 1.14 26.88
C ALA A 438 -11.16 2.03 25.73
N ASN A 439 -10.49 3.14 25.42
CA ASN A 439 -10.88 4.06 24.35
C ASN A 439 -9.92 4.01 23.15
N ILE A 440 -8.97 3.08 23.14
CA ILE A 440 -7.95 2.97 22.10
C ILE A 440 -7.98 1.57 21.49
N TYR A 441 -8.01 1.52 20.17
CA TYR A 441 -8.10 0.32 19.35
C TYR A 441 -6.95 0.26 18.36
N ALA A 442 -6.68 -0.90 17.78
CA ALA A 442 -5.71 -1.03 16.69
C ALA A 442 -6.16 -2.08 15.66
N LEU A 443 -5.87 -1.84 14.38
CA LEU A 443 -6.12 -2.82 13.31
C LEU A 443 -5.11 -2.71 12.16
N GLY A 444 -5.12 -3.70 11.27
CA GLY A 444 -4.18 -3.80 10.15
C GLY A 444 -2.77 -4.19 10.59
N ASP A 445 -1.77 -3.91 9.77
CA ASP A 445 -0.40 -4.42 9.97
C ASP A 445 0.27 -3.97 11.29
N CYS A 446 -0.24 -2.92 11.94
CA CYS A 446 0.27 -2.47 13.23
C CYS A 446 -0.19 -3.35 14.41
N ALA A 447 -1.29 -4.08 14.25
CA ALA A 447 -1.96 -4.77 15.34
C ALA A 447 -1.44 -6.22 15.54
N GLU A 448 -1.43 -6.64 16.80
CA GLU A 448 -1.27 -8.03 17.23
C GLU A 448 -2.57 -8.45 17.92
N VAL A 449 -3.47 -9.06 17.14
CA VAL A 449 -4.83 -9.38 17.56
C VAL A 449 -4.85 -10.78 18.16
N ASP A 450 -5.07 -10.87 19.47
CA ASP A 450 -5.05 -12.16 20.20
C ASP A 450 -3.77 -12.97 19.93
N GLY A 451 -2.63 -12.28 19.87
CA GLY A 451 -1.32 -12.88 19.57
C GLY A 451 -1.01 -13.09 18.07
N HIS A 452 -1.93 -12.72 17.17
CA HIS A 452 -1.73 -12.85 15.72
C HIS A 452 -1.30 -11.52 15.08
N SER A 453 -0.10 -11.49 14.50
CA SER A 453 0.35 -10.41 13.61
C SER A 453 0.27 -10.87 12.14
N LEU A 454 -0.77 -10.42 11.43
CA LEU A 454 -1.06 -10.85 10.05
C LEU A 454 -1.01 -9.64 9.10
N TYR A 455 -0.02 -9.62 8.20
CA TYR A 455 0.24 -8.50 7.28
C TYR A 455 -0.45 -8.68 5.93
N TYR A 456 -1.76 -8.93 5.97
CA TYR A 456 -2.57 -9.29 4.80
C TYR A 456 -3.92 -8.57 4.80
N VAL A 457 -4.53 -8.42 3.62
CA VAL A 457 -5.80 -7.69 3.46
C VAL A 457 -6.98 -8.43 4.09
N ALA A 458 -7.08 -9.75 3.94
CA ALA A 458 -8.19 -10.52 4.49
C ALA A 458 -8.42 -10.33 6.01
N PRO A 459 -7.41 -10.50 6.91
CA PRO A 459 -7.61 -10.26 8.33
C PRO A 459 -7.91 -8.78 8.63
N LEU A 460 -7.33 -7.83 7.88
CA LEU A 460 -7.62 -6.40 8.00
C LEU A 460 -9.10 -6.09 7.71
N THR A 461 -9.66 -6.63 6.63
CA THR A 461 -11.07 -6.38 6.26
C THR A 461 -12.03 -7.01 7.26
N GLN A 462 -11.73 -8.21 7.77
CA GLN A 462 -12.52 -8.83 8.84
C GLN A 462 -12.48 -8.00 10.14
N SER A 463 -11.28 -7.48 10.46
CA SER A 463 -11.05 -6.60 11.61
C SER A 463 -11.82 -5.29 11.50
N ALA A 464 -11.81 -4.65 10.32
CA ALA A 464 -12.54 -3.40 10.08
C ALA A 464 -14.05 -3.56 10.30
N ARG A 465 -14.65 -4.66 9.81
CA ARG A 465 -16.08 -4.96 10.00
C ARG A 465 -16.44 -5.16 11.48
N ALA A 466 -15.65 -5.96 12.20
CA ALA A 466 -15.87 -6.23 13.62
C ALA A 466 -15.68 -4.96 14.48
N LEU A 467 -14.61 -4.20 14.22
CA LEU A 467 -14.33 -2.99 14.98
C LEU A 467 -15.36 -1.89 14.72
N ALA A 468 -15.89 -1.75 13.50
CA ALA A 468 -16.97 -0.80 13.23
C ALA A 468 -18.19 -1.07 14.13
N GLN A 469 -18.61 -2.34 14.28
CA GLN A 469 -19.69 -2.72 15.20
C GLN A 469 -19.37 -2.33 16.65
N THR A 470 -18.16 -2.68 17.12
CA THR A 470 -17.68 -2.34 18.47
C THR A 470 -17.68 -0.84 18.72
N LEU A 471 -17.19 -0.04 17.77
CA LEU A 471 -17.20 1.42 17.81
C LEU A 471 -18.62 2.01 17.75
N THR A 472 -19.63 1.27 17.33
CA THR A 472 -21.04 1.72 17.37
C THR A 472 -21.84 1.14 18.54
N GLY A 473 -21.16 0.50 19.50
CA GLY A 473 -21.77 0.02 20.75
C GLY A 473 -22.20 -1.43 20.74
N THR A 474 -21.82 -2.21 19.72
CA THR A 474 -22.03 -3.66 19.66
C THR A 474 -20.66 -4.37 19.74
N PRO A 475 -20.17 -4.72 20.95
CA PRO A 475 -18.90 -5.42 21.11
C PRO A 475 -18.87 -6.70 20.28
N THR A 476 -17.99 -6.73 19.28
CA THR A 476 -17.95 -7.79 18.27
C THR A 476 -16.53 -8.35 18.19
N PRO A 477 -16.29 -9.60 18.62
CA PRO A 477 -14.99 -10.23 18.44
C PRO A 477 -14.79 -10.60 16.97
N VAL A 478 -13.57 -10.40 16.47
CA VAL A 478 -13.11 -10.98 15.21
C VAL A 478 -12.85 -12.48 15.39
N GLN A 479 -13.12 -13.26 14.35
CA GLN A 479 -12.87 -14.69 14.31
C GLN A 479 -12.16 -15.04 13.00
N TYR A 480 -10.84 -15.18 13.05
CA TYR A 480 -10.05 -15.54 11.88
C TYR A 480 -10.20 -17.03 11.56
N GLY A 481 -10.82 -17.33 10.42
CA GLY A 481 -10.92 -18.68 9.86
C GLY A 481 -9.61 -19.16 9.23
N CYS A 482 -9.72 -19.96 8.16
CA CYS A 482 -8.61 -20.24 7.26
C CYS A 482 -8.42 -19.05 6.31
N LEU A 483 -7.26 -18.40 6.36
CA LEU A 483 -6.95 -17.20 5.57
C LEU A 483 -5.77 -17.50 4.61
N PRO A 484 -6.02 -18.18 3.48
CA PRO A 484 -4.98 -18.42 2.50
C PRO A 484 -4.50 -17.10 1.89
N VAL A 485 -3.20 -17.04 1.62
CA VAL A 485 -2.52 -15.89 1.02
C VAL A 485 -2.14 -16.26 -0.41
N ALA A 486 -2.66 -15.49 -1.37
CA ALA A 486 -2.20 -15.58 -2.75
C ALA A 486 -0.91 -14.77 -2.93
N VAL A 487 0.13 -15.42 -3.45
CA VAL A 487 1.38 -14.77 -3.84
C VAL A 487 1.29 -14.42 -5.32
N LYS A 488 1.54 -13.16 -5.66
CA LYS A 488 1.32 -12.59 -7.01
C LYS A 488 2.42 -12.96 -8.02
N THR A 489 2.79 -14.24 -8.05
CA THR A 489 3.73 -14.82 -9.01
C THR A 489 2.96 -15.43 -10.19
N THR A 490 2.43 -14.61 -11.10
CA THR A 490 1.60 -15.09 -12.23
C THR A 490 2.33 -16.07 -13.16
N LEU A 491 3.67 -16.05 -13.23
CA LEU A 491 4.46 -17.07 -13.94
C LEU A 491 4.35 -18.48 -13.32
N ARG A 492 4.08 -18.55 -12.02
CA ARG A 492 3.78 -19.79 -11.28
C ARG A 492 2.84 -19.46 -10.12
N PRO A 493 1.51 -19.43 -10.39
CA PRO A 493 0.51 -19.04 -9.40
C PRO A 493 0.70 -19.82 -8.11
N THR A 494 0.66 -19.13 -6.97
CA THR A 494 1.02 -19.71 -5.67
C THR A 494 0.04 -19.24 -4.61
N VAL A 495 -0.47 -20.19 -3.83
CA VAL A 495 -1.36 -19.93 -2.69
C VAL A 495 -0.86 -20.67 -1.46
N VAL A 496 -0.83 -20.01 -0.31
CA VAL A 496 -0.35 -20.60 0.94
C VAL A 496 -1.22 -20.22 2.12
N CYS A 497 -1.66 -21.19 2.90
CA CYS A 497 -2.16 -20.97 4.25
C CYS A 497 -1.09 -21.48 5.22
N PRO A 498 -0.22 -20.60 5.76
CA PRO A 498 0.91 -21.05 6.57
C PRO A 498 0.40 -21.62 7.90
N PRO A 499 1.00 -22.72 8.39
CA PRO A 499 0.67 -23.23 9.72
C PRO A 499 1.03 -22.21 10.79
N ARG A 500 0.30 -22.24 11.91
CA ARG A 500 0.57 -21.32 13.04
C ARG A 500 2.01 -21.51 13.55
N PRO A 501 2.75 -20.43 13.83
CA PRO A 501 4.08 -20.55 14.42
C PRO A 501 4.06 -21.41 15.69
N GLY A 502 4.96 -22.39 15.77
CA GLY A 502 5.08 -23.27 16.93
C GLY A 502 4.08 -24.41 17.02
N CYS A 503 3.20 -24.63 16.02
CA CYS A 503 2.40 -25.85 15.98
C CYS A 503 3.22 -27.05 15.47
N ASP A 504 2.97 -28.22 16.05
CA ASP A 504 3.61 -29.47 15.67
C ASP A 504 2.91 -30.08 14.45
N GLY A 505 3.70 -30.48 13.46
CA GLY A 505 3.18 -31.16 12.27
C GLY A 505 4.26 -31.41 11.22
N GLU A 506 3.86 -32.08 10.15
CA GLU A 506 4.74 -32.44 9.04
C GLU A 506 4.11 -32.08 7.70
N TRP A 507 4.94 -31.62 6.76
CA TRP A 507 4.54 -31.40 5.38
C TRP A 507 4.46 -32.72 4.63
N LYS A 508 3.26 -33.07 4.15
CA LYS A 508 3.06 -34.08 3.10
C LYS A 508 3.03 -33.39 1.74
N VAL A 509 4.03 -33.68 0.92
CA VAL A 509 4.22 -33.01 -0.36
C VAL A 509 3.98 -33.97 -1.52
N SER A 510 3.15 -33.55 -2.46
CA SER A 510 2.91 -34.21 -3.75
C SER A 510 3.34 -33.26 -4.88
N THR A 511 4.26 -33.72 -5.72
CA THR A 511 4.81 -32.93 -6.84
C THR A 511 4.34 -33.51 -8.17
N SER A 512 3.94 -32.65 -9.09
CA SER A 512 3.65 -32.98 -10.49
C SER A 512 4.39 -32.02 -11.42
N ALA A 513 4.33 -32.24 -12.73
CA ALA A 513 4.87 -31.29 -13.70
C ALA A 513 4.13 -29.94 -13.64
N ASP A 514 2.84 -29.97 -13.33
CA ASP A 514 1.96 -28.81 -13.42
C ASP A 514 1.86 -28.02 -12.11
N GLY A 515 2.41 -28.54 -11.00
CA GLY A 515 2.36 -27.88 -9.70
C GLY A 515 2.74 -28.76 -8.51
N VAL A 516 2.87 -28.12 -7.36
CA VAL A 516 3.15 -28.75 -6.06
C VAL A 516 1.96 -28.55 -5.13
N LYS A 517 1.55 -29.62 -4.45
CA LYS A 517 0.65 -29.57 -3.29
C LYS A 517 1.41 -29.98 -2.04
N GLY A 518 1.43 -29.11 -1.06
CA GLY A 518 1.89 -29.37 0.30
C GLY A 518 0.71 -29.28 1.27
N GLU A 519 0.58 -30.27 2.15
CA GLU A 519 -0.39 -30.28 3.25
C GLU A 519 0.37 -30.41 4.55
N PHE A 520 0.21 -29.47 5.48
CA PHE A 520 0.84 -29.52 6.79
C PHE A 520 -0.14 -30.15 7.78
N LEU A 521 0.18 -31.37 8.24
CA LEU A 521 -0.70 -32.18 9.08
C LEU A 521 -0.11 -32.38 10.48
N ASP A 522 -0.96 -32.32 11.50
CA ASP A 522 -0.58 -32.72 12.85
C ASP A 522 -0.53 -34.26 13.01
N SER A 523 -0.13 -34.71 14.20
CA SER A 523 -0.06 -36.15 14.54
C SER A 523 -1.40 -36.89 14.49
N ALA A 524 -2.53 -36.18 14.57
CA ALA A 524 -3.88 -36.72 14.45
C ALA A 524 -4.40 -36.72 13.01
N GLY A 525 -3.64 -36.13 12.07
CA GLY A 525 -3.99 -36.01 10.66
C GLY A 525 -4.86 -34.80 10.33
N ASN A 526 -4.99 -33.82 11.24
CA ASN A 526 -5.73 -32.59 10.96
C ASN A 526 -4.88 -31.66 10.09
N LEU A 527 -5.52 -31.02 9.11
CA LEU A 527 -4.88 -30.02 8.26
C LEU A 527 -4.74 -28.70 8.99
N LEU A 528 -3.50 -28.27 9.24
CA LEU A 528 -3.20 -27.00 9.93
C LEU A 528 -2.65 -25.92 8.99
N GLY A 529 -2.31 -26.28 7.75
CA GLY A 529 -1.84 -25.36 6.72
C GLY A 529 -1.63 -26.08 5.40
N PHE A 530 -1.51 -25.32 4.31
CA PHE A 530 -1.26 -25.87 2.98
C PHE A 530 -0.48 -24.90 2.10
N ALA A 531 0.18 -25.43 1.07
CA ALA A 531 0.94 -24.69 0.08
C ALA A 531 0.68 -25.27 -1.31
N LEU A 532 0.27 -24.43 -2.25
CA LEU A 532 -0.15 -24.83 -3.60
C LEU A 532 0.59 -23.98 -4.62
N THR A 533 1.15 -24.61 -5.65
CA THR A 533 1.76 -23.93 -6.78
C THR A 533 1.23 -24.47 -8.10
N GLY A 534 1.25 -23.64 -9.15
CA GLY A 534 0.81 -24.03 -10.49
C GLY A 534 -0.66 -24.47 -10.50
N SER A 535 -0.98 -25.58 -11.17
CA SER A 535 -2.36 -26.08 -11.27
C SER A 535 -2.95 -26.58 -9.95
N ALA A 536 -2.11 -26.85 -8.94
CA ALA A 536 -2.58 -27.30 -7.62
C ALA A 536 -3.41 -26.22 -6.90
N ILE A 537 -3.34 -24.95 -7.31
CA ILE A 537 -4.19 -23.88 -6.74
C ILE A 537 -5.69 -24.18 -6.87
N ALA A 538 -6.10 -25.01 -7.83
CA ALA A 538 -7.49 -25.44 -7.97
C ALA A 538 -8.03 -26.20 -6.74
N GLU A 539 -7.13 -26.75 -5.89
CA GLU A 539 -7.51 -27.41 -4.64
C GLU A 539 -7.70 -26.45 -3.46
N ARG A 540 -7.44 -25.14 -3.64
CA ARG A 540 -7.50 -24.13 -2.57
C ARG A 540 -8.79 -24.19 -1.77
N ASP A 541 -9.95 -24.17 -2.42
CA ASP A 541 -11.23 -24.06 -1.71
C ASP A 541 -11.55 -25.34 -0.93
N ALA A 542 -11.18 -26.50 -1.50
CA ALA A 542 -11.35 -27.78 -0.83
C ALA A 542 -10.46 -27.86 0.43
N LEU A 543 -9.22 -27.38 0.35
CA LEU A 543 -8.30 -27.36 1.49
C LEU A 543 -8.66 -26.28 2.51
N SER A 544 -9.09 -25.10 2.10
CA SER A 544 -9.55 -24.03 3.00
C SER A 544 -10.73 -24.47 3.87
N ARG A 545 -11.65 -25.28 3.34
CA ARG A 545 -12.77 -25.84 4.12
C ARG A 545 -12.34 -26.90 5.14
N GLN A 546 -11.21 -27.57 4.89
CA GLN A 546 -10.68 -28.62 5.77
C GLN A 546 -9.67 -28.09 6.79
N CYS A 547 -8.97 -27.00 6.43
CA CYS A 547 -7.91 -26.43 7.23
C CYS A 547 -8.48 -25.86 8.53
N ALA A 548 -7.82 -26.17 9.64
CA ALA A 548 -8.16 -25.62 10.94
C ALA A 548 -8.13 -24.08 10.91
N PRO A 549 -9.10 -23.40 11.56
CA PRO A 549 -9.11 -21.95 11.61
C PRO A 549 -7.93 -21.42 12.46
N LEU A 550 -7.52 -20.18 12.20
CA LEU A 550 -6.47 -19.52 12.99
C LEU A 550 -6.91 -19.29 14.43
N MET A 551 -8.17 -18.87 14.60
CA MET A 551 -8.84 -18.70 15.89
C MET A 551 -9.86 -19.82 16.09
N SER A 552 -9.77 -20.49 17.24
CA SER A 552 -10.83 -21.36 17.75
C SER A 552 -11.80 -20.55 18.60
N ASP A 553 -13.06 -20.99 18.65
CA ASP A 553 -14.09 -20.44 19.53
C ASP A 553 -13.74 -20.56 21.02
#